data_AF-A0A1B6Q6I2-F1
#
_entry.id   AF-A0A1B6Q6I2-F1
#
_cell.length_a   1.000
_cell.length_b   1.000
_cell.length_c   1.000
_cell.angle_alpha   90.00
_cell.angle_beta   90.00
_cell.angle_gamma   90.00
#
_symmetry.space_group_name_H-M   'P 1'
#
loop_
_entity.id
_entity.type
_entity.pdbx_description
1 polymer ?
#
loop_
_entity_poly.entity_id
_entity_poly.type
_entity_poly.pdbx_seq_one_letter_code
_entity_poly.pdbx_strand_id
1 'polypeptide(L)'
;MQLQDFLPLMARKLGAEGLIQELCKGFQLLMEPRTGKITFQSLKQNVARLGLGELRDDELLEMVREGDLDEDGALDHMEFCILMVRLSPELMEEEAHRMFQY
;
A
#
# COMPACT_ATOMS: atom_id res chain seq x y z
N MET A 1 5.07 -16.00 -1.07
CA MET A 1 4.94 -14.72 -1.78
C MET A 1 4.67 -13.68 -0.72
N GLN A 2 5.57 -12.71 -0.57
CA GLN A 2 5.40 -11.59 0.34
C GLN A 2 4.68 -10.46 -0.40
N LEU A 3 4.08 -9.51 0.32
CA LEU A 3 3.40 -8.35 -0.28
C LEU A 3 4.34 -7.55 -1.19
N GLN A 4 5.62 -7.51 -0.85
CA GLN A 4 6.69 -6.87 -1.62
C GLN A 4 6.87 -7.50 -3.01
N ASP A 5 6.59 -8.80 -3.18
CA ASP A 5 6.67 -9.48 -4.47
C ASP A 5 5.45 -9.20 -5.35
N PHE A 6 4.32 -8.82 -4.73
CA PHE A 6 3.03 -8.68 -5.39
C PHE A 6 2.87 -7.32 -6.08
N LEU A 7 3.40 -6.26 -5.47
CA LEU A 7 3.28 -4.89 -6.00
C LEU A 7 3.99 -4.72 -7.36
N PRO A 8 5.25 -5.19 -7.56
CA PRO A 8 5.90 -5.13 -8.87
C PRO A 8 5.17 -5.96 -9.95
N LEU A 9 4.52 -7.06 -9.57
CA LEU A 9 3.73 -7.87 -10.51
C LEU A 9 2.45 -7.16 -10.94
N MET A 10 1.75 -6.51 -10.01
CA MET A 10 0.58 -5.69 -10.31
C MET A 10 0.94 -4.47 -11.15
N ALA A 11 2.03 -3.78 -10.78
CA ALA A 11 2.62 -2.67 -11.50
C ALA A 11 2.82 -2.99 -13.00
N ARG A 12 3.51 -4.09 -13.30
CA ARG A 12 3.80 -4.51 -14.68
C ARG A 12 2.54 -4.92 -15.46
N LYS A 13 1.51 -5.43 -14.77
CA LYS A 13 0.29 -5.91 -15.41
C LYS A 13 -0.75 -4.82 -15.65
N LEU A 14 -0.89 -3.88 -14.72
CA LEU A 14 -1.91 -2.84 -14.72
C LEU A 14 -1.36 -1.49 -15.21
N GLY A 15 -0.04 -1.32 -15.20
CA GLY A 15 0.62 -0.04 -15.41
C GLY A 15 0.45 0.90 -14.21
N ALA A 16 1.16 2.01 -14.28
CA ALA A 16 1.14 3.15 -13.37
C ALA A 16 -0.25 3.51 -12.80
N GLU A 17 -1.12 4.00 -13.67
CA GLU A 17 -2.45 4.49 -13.33
C GLU A 17 -3.34 3.36 -12.78
N GLY A 18 -3.21 2.16 -13.33
CA GLY A 18 -3.96 0.99 -12.87
C GLY A 18 -3.54 0.53 -11.49
N LEU A 19 -2.24 0.57 -11.17
CA LEU A 19 -1.75 0.29 -9.84
C LEU A 19 -2.24 1.35 -8.85
N ILE A 20 -2.13 2.64 -9.18
CA ILE A 20 -2.61 3.73 -8.31
C ILE A 20 -4.10 3.56 -8.00
N GLN A 21 -4.93 3.19 -8.99
CA GLN A 21 -6.35 2.94 -8.77
C GLN A 21 -6.60 1.75 -7.84
N GLU A 22 -5.89 0.64 -8.01
CA GLU A 22 -6.03 -0.52 -7.12
C GLU A 22 -5.52 -0.23 -5.71
N LEU A 23 -4.46 0.57 -5.56
CA LEU A 23 -3.97 1.05 -4.26
C LEU A 23 -5.00 1.94 -3.56
N CYS A 24 -5.61 2.89 -4.27
CA CYS A 24 -6.68 3.71 -3.70
C CYS A 24 -7.90 2.88 -3.26
N LYS A 25 -8.29 1.87 -4.05
CA LYS A 25 -9.36 0.94 -3.67
C LYS A 25 -8.96 0.10 -2.46
N GLY A 26 -7.72 -0.39 -2.43
CA GLY A 26 -7.16 -1.12 -1.30
C GLY A 26 -7.17 -0.28 -0.03
N PHE A 27 -6.73 0.98 -0.12
CA PHE A 27 -6.78 1.92 1.00
C PHE A 27 -8.20 2.09 1.55
N GLN A 28 -9.18 2.34 0.68
CA GLN A 28 -10.58 2.48 1.08
C GLN A 28 -11.17 1.20 1.70
N LEU A 29 -10.70 0.03 1.28
CA LEU A 29 -11.11 -1.25 1.85
C LEU A 29 -10.47 -1.52 3.22
N LEU A 30 -9.26 -1.02 3.45
CA LEU A 30 -8.47 -1.25 4.67
C LEU A 30 -8.73 -0.22 5.77
N MET A 31 -9.05 1.01 5.39
CA MET A 31 -9.19 2.13 6.31
C MET A 31 -10.35 1.94 7.30
N GLU A 32 -10.19 2.53 8.48
CA GLU A 32 -11.26 2.67 9.43
C GLU A 32 -12.17 3.86 9.05
N PRO A 33 -13.50 3.66 8.90
CA PRO A 33 -14.42 4.70 8.44
C PRO A 33 -14.51 5.92 9.37
N ARG A 34 -14.19 5.76 10.67
CA ARG A 34 -14.29 6.84 11.65
C ARG A 34 -13.13 7.81 11.59
N THR A 35 -11.92 7.30 11.36
CA THR A 35 -10.68 8.08 11.41
C THR A 35 -10.22 8.51 10.02
N GLY A 36 -10.64 7.80 8.97
CA GLY A 36 -10.11 8.07 7.63
C GLY A 36 -8.76 7.41 7.37
N LYS A 37 -8.21 6.68 8.36
CA LYS A 37 -6.85 6.13 8.36
C LYS A 37 -6.87 4.60 8.47
N ILE A 38 -5.80 3.94 8.06
CA ILE A 38 -5.58 2.51 8.27
C ILE A 38 -4.93 2.32 9.63
N THR A 39 -5.66 1.78 10.60
CA THR A 39 -5.11 1.42 11.90
C THR A 39 -4.66 -0.03 11.89
N PHE A 40 -3.80 -0.44 12.84
CA PHE A 40 -3.45 -1.86 13.00
C PHE A 40 -4.68 -2.76 13.10
N GLN A 41 -5.72 -2.33 13.83
CA GLN A 41 -6.97 -3.09 13.93
C GLN A 41 -7.72 -3.15 12.61
N SER A 42 -7.85 -2.03 11.89
CA SER A 42 -8.58 -2.01 10.62
C SER A 42 -7.86 -2.84 9.56
N LEU A 43 -6.52 -2.72 9.50
CA LEU A 43 -5.67 -3.54 8.64
C LEU A 43 -5.86 -5.02 8.95
N LYS A 44 -5.75 -5.44 10.22
CA LYS A 44 -5.93 -6.84 10.63
C LYS A 44 -7.32 -7.40 10.28
N GLN A 45 -8.37 -6.61 10.43
CA GLN A 45 -9.74 -7.05 10.11
C GLN A 45 -10.01 -7.11 8.61
N ASN A 46 -9.40 -6.21 7.84
CA ASN A 46 -9.72 -6.01 6.43
C ASN A 46 -8.71 -6.66 5.48
N VAL A 47 -7.49 -7.00 5.92
CA VAL A 47 -6.45 -7.62 5.08
C VAL A 47 -6.90 -8.97 4.51
N ALA A 48 -7.68 -9.74 5.28
CA ALA A 48 -8.30 -10.99 4.81
C ALA A 48 -9.24 -10.79 3.61
N ARG A 49 -9.79 -9.57 3.43
CA ARG A 49 -10.68 -9.23 2.30
C ARG A 49 -9.91 -8.95 1.02
N LEU A 50 -8.61 -8.65 1.10
CA LEU A 50 -7.75 -8.42 -0.06
C LEU A 50 -7.28 -9.72 -0.73
N GLY A 51 -7.61 -10.89 -0.16
CA GLY A 51 -7.13 -12.18 -0.67
C GLY A 51 -5.63 -12.39 -0.48
N LEU A 52 -4.95 -11.42 0.13
CA LEU A 52 -3.67 -11.61 0.80
C LEU A 52 -4.00 -12.54 1.98
N GLY A 53 -3.32 -13.69 2.09
CA GLY A 53 -3.58 -14.67 3.15
C GLY A 53 -3.44 -14.08 4.55
N GLU A 54 -3.57 -14.89 5.59
CA GLU A 54 -3.36 -14.41 6.96
C GLU A 54 -1.91 -13.95 7.15
N LEU A 55 -1.71 -12.63 7.03
CA LEU A 55 -0.50 -11.96 7.48
C LEU A 55 -0.48 -12.04 9.01
N ARG A 56 0.70 -12.32 9.55
CA ARG A 56 0.83 -12.42 11.01
C ARG A 56 0.78 -11.03 11.64
N ASP A 57 0.42 -10.98 12.92
CA ASP A 57 0.35 -9.73 13.67
C ASP A 57 1.67 -8.94 13.65
N ASP A 58 2.83 -9.62 13.63
CA ASP A 58 4.15 -9.00 13.48
C ASP A 58 4.31 -8.29 12.13
N GLU A 59 3.92 -8.93 11.03
CA GLU A 59 4.01 -8.36 9.68
C GLU A 59 3.08 -7.16 9.52
N LEU A 60 1.87 -7.24 10.05
CA LEU A 60 0.91 -6.14 10.02
C LEU A 60 1.38 -4.94 10.85
N LEU A 61 2.00 -5.20 12.00
CA LEU A 61 2.54 -4.15 12.87
C LEU A 61 3.75 -3.47 12.22
N GLU A 62 4.60 -4.25 11.56
CA GLU A 62 5.75 -3.74 10.82
C GLU A 62 5.33 -2.88 9.63
N MET A 63 4.30 -3.29 8.88
CA MET A 63 3.73 -2.49 7.79
C MET A 63 3.20 -1.13 8.27
N VAL A 64 2.47 -1.09 9.38
CA VAL A 64 1.98 0.18 9.94
C VAL A 64 3.16 1.02 10.40
N ARG A 65 4.11 0.46 11.14
CA ARG A 65 5.29 1.18 11.63
C ARG A 65 6.19 1.73 10.53
N GLU A 66 6.31 1.03 9.41
CA GLU A 66 7.18 1.45 8.32
C GLU A 66 6.57 2.60 7.50
N GLY A 67 5.23 2.62 7.39
CA GLY A 67 4.50 3.66 6.66
C GLY A 67 4.11 4.88 7.50
N ASP A 68 4.01 4.74 8.82
CA ASP A 68 3.60 5.78 9.76
C ASP A 68 4.77 6.78 9.94
N LEU A 69 4.66 7.93 9.26
CA LEU A 69 5.71 8.95 9.22
C LEU A 69 5.50 10.03 10.28
N ASP A 70 4.25 10.23 10.71
CA ASP A 70 3.90 11.18 11.76
C ASP A 70 3.83 10.57 13.17
N GLU A 71 4.03 9.25 13.27
CA GLU A 71 4.02 8.44 14.49
C GLU A 71 2.68 8.49 15.25
N ASP A 72 1.55 8.67 14.54
CA ASP A 72 0.21 8.69 15.15
C ASP A 72 -0.41 7.28 15.35
N GLY A 73 0.29 6.24 14.88
CA GLY A 73 -0.12 4.85 15.01
C GLY A 73 -1.10 4.37 13.93
N ALA A 74 -1.31 5.15 12.87
CA ALA A 74 -2.14 4.82 11.73
C ALA A 74 -1.51 5.30 10.42
N LEU A 75 -1.95 4.74 9.29
CA LEU A 75 -1.54 5.22 7.97
C LEU A 75 -2.63 6.09 7.37
N ASP A 76 -2.31 7.35 7.12
CA ASP A 76 -3.12 8.17 6.24
C ASP A 76 -2.92 7.81 4.76
N HIS A 77 -3.67 8.50 3.89
CA HIS A 77 -3.63 8.23 2.46
C HIS A 77 -2.25 8.50 1.84
N MET A 78 -1.55 9.55 2.29
CA MET A 78 -0.25 9.92 1.76
C MET A 78 0.81 8.92 2.21
N GLU A 79 0.80 8.57 3.49
CA GLU A 79 1.69 7.58 4.11
C GLU A 79 1.54 6.21 3.45
N PHE A 80 0.31 5.76 3.24
CA PHE A 80 0.05 4.52 2.51
C PHE A 80 0.59 4.56 1.08
N CYS A 81 0.37 5.65 0.34
CA CYS A 81 0.93 5.79 -1.01
C CYS A 81 2.47 5.75 -1.00
N ILE A 82 3.11 6.45 -0.06
CA ILE A 82 4.57 6.47 0.09
C ILE A 82 5.10 5.07 0.40
N LEU A 83 4.46 4.33 1.32
CA LEU A 83 4.85 2.96 1.65
C LEU A 83 4.78 2.06 0.41
N MET A 84 3.68 2.11 -0.34
CA MET A 84 3.49 1.28 -1.53
C MET A 84 4.50 1.58 -2.65
N VAL A 85 4.84 2.85 -2.81
CA VAL A 85 5.90 3.31 -3.71
C VAL A 85 7.26 2.76 -3.30
N ARG A 86 7.60 2.83 -2.00
CA ARG A 86 8.89 2.35 -1.48
C ARG A 86 9.03 0.84 -1.66
N LEU A 87 7.91 0.12 -1.60
CA LEU A 87 7.85 -1.32 -1.88
C LEU A 87 7.84 -1.67 -3.38
N SER A 88 7.69 -0.68 -4.27
CA SER A 88 7.69 -0.87 -5.73
C SER A 88 8.51 0.21 -6.45
N PRO A 89 9.82 0.33 -6.18
CA PRO A 89 10.67 1.38 -6.75
C PRO A 89 10.78 1.31 -8.29
N GLU A 90 10.65 0.10 -8.85
CA GLU A 90 10.67 -0.14 -10.31
C GLU A 90 9.54 0.61 -11.05
N LEU A 91 8.38 0.78 -10.41
CA LEU A 91 7.26 1.50 -11.00
C LEU A 91 7.57 3.00 -11.15
N MET A 92 8.17 3.60 -10.11
CA MET A 92 8.57 5.01 -10.15
C MET A 92 9.66 5.27 -11.18
N GLU A 93 10.60 4.35 -11.39
CA GLU A 93 11.63 4.50 -12.43
C GLU A 93 11.04 4.49 -13.83
N GLU A 94 10.08 3.60 -14.12
CA GLU A 94 9.39 3.53 -15.41
C GLU A 94 8.53 4.76 -15.69
N GLU A 95 7.80 5.25 -14.68
CA GLU A 95 6.97 6.47 -14.78
C GLU A 95 7.81 7.73 -14.89
N ALA A 96 8.88 7.86 -14.09
CA ALA A 96 9.81 8.97 -14.20
C ALA A 96 10.46 9.01 -15.59
N HIS A 97 10.88 7.85 -16.13
CA HIS A 97 11.37 7.77 -17.50
C HIS A 97 10.33 8.25 -18.52
N ARG A 98 9.04 7.96 -18.35
CA ARG A 98 7.99 8.50 -19.23
C ARG A 98 7.74 9.99 -19.04
N MET A 99 7.71 10.47 -17.79
CA MET A 99 7.43 11.87 -17.46
C MET A 99 8.54 12.82 -17.90
N PHE A 100 9.80 12.39 -17.87
CA PHE A 100 10.95 13.20 -18.28
C PHE A 100 11.37 12.98 -19.75
N GLN A 101 10.58 12.24 -20.54
CA GLN A 101 10.78 12.07 -21.99
C GLN A 101 9.95 13.05 -22.85
N TYR A 102 9.47 14.16 -22.30
CA TYR A 102 8.84 15.25 -23.05
C TYR A 102 9.65 16.55 -22.97
#